data_AF-A0A453CWA5-F1
#
_entry.id   AF-A0A453CWA5-F1
#
_cell.length_a   1.000
_cell.length_b   1.000
_cell.length_c   1.000
_cell.angle_alpha   90.00
_cell.angle_beta   90.00
_cell.angle_gamma   90.00
#
_symmetry.space_group_name_H-M   'P 1'
#
loop_
_entity.id
_entity.type
_entity.pdbx_description
1 polymer ?
#
loop_
_entity_poly.entity_id
_entity_poly.type
_entity_poly.pdbx_seq_one_letter_code
_entity_poly.pdbx_strand_id
1 'polypeptide(L)'
;LQIYVHCEIPDGISVSTELQSVDDCPDNQFTFSVKHLAPISLTCLMPPSYPSHHPPYFSLGVQWLDSVKVSTLCHMLDSIWAQQSGQEVIFEWVQWLQSSTLSHLGFDGGIII
;
A
#
# COMPACT_ATOMS: atom_id res chain seq x y z
N LEU A 1 -9.71 -12.68 -10.57
CA LEU A 1 -10.33 -12.06 -9.38
C LEU A 1 -9.75 -10.67 -9.23
N GLN A 2 -10.56 -9.64 -9.01
CA GLN A 2 -10.07 -8.28 -8.78
C GLN A 2 -10.70 -7.73 -7.50
N ILE A 3 -9.87 -7.23 -6.59
CA ILE A 3 -10.25 -6.74 -5.26
C ILE A 3 -9.74 -5.31 -5.12
N TYR A 4 -10.57 -4.42 -4.57
CA TYR A 4 -10.18 -3.05 -4.24
C TYR A 4 -10.02 -2.95 -2.72
N VAL A 5 -8.79 -2.69 -2.28
CA VAL A 5 -8.43 -2.60 -0.87
C VAL A 5 -8.28 -1.15 -0.48
N HIS A 6 -9.04 -0.73 0.53
CA HIS A 6 -8.92 0.60 1.12
C HIS A 6 -8.03 0.51 2.35
N CYS A 7 -6.95 1.28 2.38
CA CYS A 7 -6.08 1.34 3.56
C CYS A 7 -6.82 2.00 4.73
N GLU A 8 -6.66 1.43 5.91
CA GLU A 8 -7.11 2.04 7.16
C GLU A 8 -6.15 3.18 7.50
N ILE A 9 -6.68 4.40 7.52
CA ILE A 9 -5.93 5.60 7.88
C ILE A 9 -6.31 5.99 9.30
N PRO A 10 -5.46 5.70 10.31
CA PRO A 10 -5.68 6.22 11.66
C PRO A 10 -5.48 7.74 11.63
N ASP A 11 -6.55 8.48 11.94
CA ASP A 11 -6.58 9.94 12.16
C ASP A 11 -5.79 10.82 11.16
N GLY A 12 -5.93 10.54 9.86
CA GLY A 12 -5.49 11.42 8.77
C GLY A 12 -3.97 11.53 8.61
N ILE A 13 -3.47 11.21 7.41
CA ILE A 13 -2.04 11.33 7.12
C ILE A 13 -1.69 12.79 6.85
N SER A 14 -0.78 13.40 7.63
CA SER A 14 -0.29 14.75 7.35
C SER A 14 0.66 14.73 6.15
N VAL A 15 0.29 15.42 5.07
CA VAL A 15 1.15 15.72 3.94
C VAL A 15 1.75 17.09 4.10
N SER A 16 3.08 17.20 4.14
CA SER A 16 3.76 18.51 4.14
C SER A 16 4.45 18.75 2.81
N THR A 17 4.31 19.96 2.25
CA THR A 17 5.02 20.39 1.04
C THR A 17 5.80 21.68 1.31
N GLU A 18 7.00 21.77 0.74
CA GLU A 18 7.85 22.96 0.79
C GLU A 18 7.71 23.73 -0.53
N LEU A 19 7.04 24.88 -0.47
CA LEU A 19 6.96 25.79 -1.62
C LEU A 19 8.16 26.74 -1.63
N GLN A 20 8.98 26.69 -2.68
CA GLN A 20 9.98 27.73 -2.93
C GLN A 20 9.28 29.01 -3.41
N SER A 21 8.94 29.92 -2.48
CA SER A 21 8.59 31.29 -2.85
C SER A 21 9.86 32.09 -3.17
N VAL A 22 9.75 32.99 -4.14
CA VAL A 22 10.81 33.96 -4.53
C VAL A 22 10.87 35.15 -3.54
N ASP A 23 10.03 35.13 -2.50
CA ASP A 23 9.91 36.19 -1.49
C ASP A 23 10.16 35.62 -0.08
N ASP A 24 10.94 36.34 0.73
CA ASP A 24 11.55 35.98 2.02
C ASP A 24 10.49 35.87 3.15
N CYS A 25 9.64 34.84 3.11
CA CYS A 25 8.65 34.56 4.15
C CYS A 25 9.01 33.25 4.88
N PRO A 26 9.12 33.24 6.22
CA PRO A 26 9.66 32.10 6.97
C PRO A 26 8.69 30.91 7.16
N ASP A 27 7.50 30.94 6.56
CA ASP A 27 6.43 29.95 6.80
C ASP A 27 5.85 29.39 5.50
N ASN A 28 6.72 28.77 4.68
CA ASN A 28 6.35 28.19 3.39
C ASN A 28 6.03 26.69 3.47
N GLN A 29 5.85 26.14 4.67
CA GLN A 29 5.56 24.72 4.87
C GLN A 29 4.05 24.54 5.01
N PHE A 30 3.41 24.04 3.95
CA PHE A 30 1.98 23.76 3.97
C PHE A 30 1.76 22.30 4.34
N THR A 31 1.12 22.06 5.48
CA THR A 31 0.68 20.73 5.89
C THR A 31 -0.83 20.59 5.68
N PHE A 32 -1.25 19.55 4.95
CA PHE A 32 -2.67 19.18 4.81
C PHE A 32 -2.89 17.72 5.19
N SER A 33 -4.08 17.38 5.72
CA SER A 33 -4.38 15.99 6.11
C SER A 33 -5.12 15.25 5.00
N VAL A 34 -4.56 14.11 4.58
CA VAL A 34 -5.19 13.15 3.67
C VAL A 34 -6.06 12.21 4.49
N LYS A 35 -7.38 12.30 4.27
CA LYS A 35 -8.36 11.44 4.94
C LYS A 35 -8.63 10.15 4.17
N HIS A 36 -8.41 10.14 2.86
CA HIS A 36 -8.68 8.99 1.99
C HIS A 36 -7.65 8.92 0.87
N LEU A 37 -7.15 7.71 0.61
CA LEU A 37 -6.29 7.40 -0.53
C LEU A 37 -7.09 6.64 -1.60
N ALA A 38 -6.65 6.71 -2.85
CA ALA A 38 -7.19 5.86 -3.90
C ALA A 38 -6.96 4.37 -3.52
N PRO A 39 -7.95 3.49 -3.74
CA PRO A 39 -7.84 2.09 -3.35
C PRO A 39 -6.73 1.38 -4.11
N ILE A 40 -6.12 0.39 -3.45
CA ILE A 40 -5.17 -0.54 -4.06
C ILE A 40 -5.97 -1.57 -4.85
N SER A 41 -5.65 -1.75 -6.12
CA SER A 41 -6.23 -2.82 -6.93
C SER A 41 -5.35 -4.06 -6.86
N LEU A 42 -5.85 -5.12 -6.22
CA LEU A 42 -5.24 -6.44 -6.21
C LEU A 42 -5.93 -7.31 -7.25
N THR A 43 -5.20 -7.67 -8.31
CA THR A 43 -5.69 -8.60 -9.32
C THR A 43 -5.00 -9.94 -9.15
N CYS A 44 -5.78 -11.01 -9.04
CA CYS A 44 -5.30 -12.38 -8.82
C CYS A 44 -5.79 -13.34 -9.90
N LEU A 45 -4.88 -14.20 -10.36
CA LEU A 45 -5.14 -15.34 -11.24
C LEU A 45 -4.71 -16.62 -10.51
N MET A 46 -5.67 -17.50 -10.25
CA MET A 46 -5.43 -18.74 -9.51
C MET A 46 -4.98 -19.83 -10.49
N PRO A 47 -3.78 -20.43 -10.31
CA PRO A 47 -3.43 -21.63 -11.05
C PRO A 47 -4.30 -22.82 -10.60
N PRO A 48 -4.46 -23.87 -11.43
CA PRO A 48 -5.19 -25.08 -11.05
C PRO A 48 -4.67 -25.77 -9.78
N SER A 49 -3.41 -25.53 -9.43
CA SER A 49 -2.74 -26.10 -8.27
C SER A 49 -2.87 -25.26 -6.99
N TYR A 50 -3.54 -24.11 -7.03
CA TYR A 50 -3.78 -23.30 -5.83
C TYR A 50 -4.89 -23.92 -4.96
N PRO A 51 -4.77 -23.90 -3.62
CA PRO A 51 -3.65 -23.40 -2.81
C PRO A 51 -2.55 -24.45 -2.53
N SER A 52 -2.66 -25.64 -3.10
CA SER A 52 -1.80 -26.77 -2.71
C SER A 52 -0.30 -26.63 -3.01
N HIS A 53 0.08 -26.11 -4.19
CA HIS A 53 1.49 -26.12 -4.62
C HIS A 53 2.01 -24.76 -5.11
N HIS A 54 1.14 -23.93 -5.71
CA HIS A 54 1.56 -22.65 -6.29
C HIS A 54 0.70 -21.51 -5.76
N PRO A 55 1.29 -20.32 -5.54
CA PRO A 55 0.55 -19.13 -5.17
C PRO A 55 -0.34 -18.65 -6.33
N PRO A 56 -1.30 -17.77 -6.07
CA PRO A 56 -1.95 -16.98 -7.10
C PRO A 56 -0.91 -16.09 -7.80
N TYR A 57 -1.00 -15.96 -9.13
CA TYR A 57 -0.32 -14.87 -9.81
C TYR A 57 -1.05 -13.58 -9.47
N PHE A 58 -0.32 -12.53 -9.10
CA PHE A 58 -0.94 -11.26 -8.73
C PHE A 58 -0.27 -10.06 -9.36
N SER A 59 -1.01 -8.96 -9.42
CA SER A 59 -0.51 -7.62 -9.75
C SER A 59 -1.18 -6.58 -8.86
N LEU A 60 -0.41 -5.60 -8.42
CA LEU A 60 -0.88 -4.46 -7.64
C LEU A 60 -0.96 -3.21 -8.52
N GLY A 61 -2.12 -2.56 -8.51
CA GLY A 61 -2.32 -1.22 -9.07
C GLY A 61 -2.48 -0.21 -7.94
N VAL A 62 -1.52 0.72 -7.81
CA VAL A 62 -1.55 1.77 -6.78
C VAL A 62 -1.20 3.11 -7.43
N GLN A 63 -2.09 4.10 -7.33
CA GLN A 63 -1.94 5.38 -8.03
C GLN A 63 -1.07 6.40 -7.27
N TRP A 64 -0.88 6.19 -5.98
CA TRP A 64 -0.21 7.13 -5.07
C TRP A 64 1.17 6.65 -4.62
N LEU A 65 1.68 5.56 -5.23
CA LEU A 65 3.00 4.99 -4.95
C LEU A 65 3.85 4.94 -6.21
N ASP A 66 5.16 5.14 -6.02
CA ASP A 66 6.17 4.82 -7.02
C ASP A 66 6.38 3.31 -7.14
N SER A 67 7.04 2.88 -8.23
CA SER A 67 7.28 1.47 -8.52
C SER A 67 8.15 0.76 -7.48
N VAL A 68 9.03 1.49 -6.78
CA VAL A 68 9.90 0.93 -5.74
C VAL A 68 9.05 0.52 -4.53
N LYS A 69 8.18 1.41 -4.07
CA LYS A 69 7.23 1.12 -2.98
C LYS A 69 6.22 0.05 -3.36
N VAL A 70 5.73 0.02 -4.60
CA VAL A 70 4.86 -1.08 -5.05
C VAL A 70 5.62 -2.42 -5.01
N SER A 71 6.89 -2.44 -5.41
CA SER A 71 7.70 -3.65 -5.35
C SER A 71 7.90 -4.15 -3.92
N THR A 72 8.02 -3.26 -2.92
CA THR A 72 8.13 -3.72 -1.51
C THR A 72 6.82 -4.36 -1.03
N LEU A 73 5.66 -3.84 -1.44
CA LEU A 73 4.37 -4.49 -1.16
C LEU A 73 4.30 -5.88 -1.81
N CYS A 74 4.73 -6.04 -3.06
CA CYS A 74 4.77 -7.35 -3.72
C CYS A 74 5.62 -8.36 -2.94
N HIS A 75 6.84 -7.97 -2.54
CA HIS A 75 7.71 -8.83 -1.74
C HIS A 75 7.06 -9.24 -0.41
N MET A 76 6.28 -8.34 0.19
CA MET A 76 5.59 -8.66 1.42
C MET A 76 4.44 -9.65 1.20
N LEU A 77 3.67 -9.53 0.10
CA LEU A 77 2.66 -10.53 -0.26
C LEU A 77 3.29 -11.90 -0.53
N ASP A 78 4.43 -11.93 -1.23
CA ASP A 78 5.20 -13.16 -1.43
C ASP A 78 5.66 -13.78 -0.10
N SER A 79 6.11 -12.94 0.84
CA SER A 79 6.49 -13.39 2.17
C SER A 79 5.30 -13.97 2.96
N ILE A 80 4.12 -13.36 2.88
CA ILE A 80 2.91 -13.88 3.53
C ILE A 80 2.60 -15.29 2.99
N TRP A 81 2.62 -15.47 1.67
CA TRP A 81 2.44 -16.79 1.07
C TRP A 81 3.47 -17.81 1.56
N ALA A 82 4.76 -17.42 1.59
CA ALA A 82 5.83 -18.31 2.01
C ALA A 82 5.70 -18.80 3.47
N GLN A 83 5.01 -18.05 4.32
CA GLN A 83 4.77 -18.40 5.72
C GLN A 83 3.63 -19.42 5.91
N GLN A 84 2.71 -19.53 4.94
CA GLN A 84 1.51 -20.37 5.03
C GLN A 84 1.27 -21.26 3.80
N SER A 85 2.34 -21.88 3.29
CA SER A 85 2.26 -22.73 2.09
C SER A 85 1.21 -23.84 2.22
N GLY A 86 0.35 -23.98 1.21
CA GLY A 86 -0.70 -25.02 1.18
C GLY A 86 -2.07 -24.55 1.65
N GLN A 87 -2.21 -23.29 2.09
CA GLN A 87 -3.47 -22.67 2.51
C GLN A 87 -3.85 -21.50 1.61
N GLU A 88 -5.12 -21.09 1.63
CA GLU A 88 -5.53 -19.85 0.99
C GLU A 88 -4.77 -18.64 1.56
N VAL A 89 -4.51 -17.62 0.71
CA VAL A 89 -3.68 -16.45 1.07
C VAL A 89 -4.33 -15.11 0.71
N ILE A 90 -5.41 -15.14 -0.07
CA ILE A 90 -6.01 -13.91 -0.61
C ILE A 90 -6.58 -13.03 0.49
N PHE A 91 -7.20 -13.62 1.52
CA PHE A 91 -7.78 -12.86 2.61
C PHE A 91 -6.68 -12.18 3.44
N GLU A 92 -5.60 -12.89 3.70
CA GLU A 92 -4.43 -12.41 4.44
C GLU A 92 -3.73 -11.29 3.69
N TRP A 93 -3.59 -11.41 2.37
CA TRP A 93 -3.10 -10.33 1.52
C TRP A 93 -3.98 -9.08 1.62
N VAL A 94 -5.30 -9.22 1.54
CA VAL A 94 -6.24 -8.09 1.63
C VAL A 94 -6.16 -7.44 3.00
N GLN A 95 -6.19 -8.23 4.08
CA GLN A 95 -6.11 -7.75 5.45
C GLN A 95 -4.79 -7.02 5.71
N TRP A 96 -3.67 -7.56 5.22
CA TRP A 96 -2.38 -6.91 5.36
C TRP A 96 -2.31 -5.61 4.56
N LEU A 97 -2.78 -5.61 3.31
CA LEU A 97 -2.82 -4.41 2.48
C LEU A 97 -3.70 -3.31 3.10
N GLN A 98 -4.78 -3.69 3.77
CA GLN A 98 -5.69 -2.77 4.45
C GLN A 98 -5.04 -2.14 5.70
N SER A 99 -4.52 -2.96 6.62
CA SER A 99 -4.16 -2.48 7.95
C SER A 99 -2.66 -2.21 8.14
N SER A 100 -1.79 -2.65 7.23
CA SER A 100 -0.33 -2.60 7.43
C SER A 100 0.44 -1.90 6.32
N THR A 101 -0.19 -1.59 5.18
CA THR A 101 0.49 -0.92 4.05
C THR A 101 1.14 0.39 4.46
N LEU A 102 0.39 1.27 5.15
CA LEU A 102 0.87 2.61 5.49
C LEU A 102 2.05 2.53 6.45
N SER A 103 1.96 1.68 7.47
CA SER A 103 3.02 1.45 8.44
C SER A 103 4.26 0.85 7.81
N HIS A 104 4.08 -0.13 6.93
CA HIS A 104 5.17 -0.74 6.20
C HIS A 104 5.92 0.26 5.30
N LEU A 105 5.21 1.26 4.76
CA LEU A 105 5.79 2.32 3.93
C LEU A 105 6.32 3.51 4.74
N GLY A 106 6.17 3.50 6.07
CA GLY A 106 6.62 4.57 6.96
C GLY A 106 5.70 5.79 6.99
N PHE A 107 4.42 5.65 6.60
CA PHE A 107 3.45 6.75 6.59
C PHE A 107 2.71 6.97 7.91
N ASP A 108 3.02 6.20 8.96
CA ASP A 108 2.42 6.35 10.31
C ASP A 108 2.72 7.72 10.95
N GLY A 109 3.75 8.42 10.49
CA GLY A 109 4.15 9.75 10.97
C GLY A 109 3.76 10.92 10.06
N GLY A 110 3.04 10.66 8.97
CA GLY A 110 2.81 11.62 7.88
C GLY A 110 3.50 11.22 6.57
N ILE A 111 3.02 11.76 5.46
CA ILE A 111 3.66 11.67 4.15
C ILE A 111 4.43 12.98 3.95
N ILE A 112 5.67 12.94 3.50
CA ILE A 112 6.35 14.13 2.98
C ILE A 112 6.35 13.99 1.46
N ILE A 113 5.75 14.94 0.75
CA ILE A 113 5.72 14.98 -0.73
C ILE A 113 6.58 16.13 -1.22
#